data_AF-A0A846CGZ1-F1
#
_entry.id   AF-A0A846CGZ1-F1
#
_cell.length_a   1.000
_cell.length_b   1.000
_cell.length_c   1.000
_cell.angle_alpha   90.00
_cell.angle_beta   90.00
_cell.angle_gamma   90.00
#
_symmetry.space_group_name_H-M   'P 1'
#
loop_
_entity.id
_entity.type
_entity.pdbx_description
1 polymer ?
#
loop_
_entity_poly.entity_id
_entity_poly.type
_entity_poly.pdbx_seq_one_letter_code
_entity_poly.pdbx_strand_id
1 'polypeptide(L)'
;IVLERGIGSCGEYVGLLLALARLNGIACRTVGRYKCPAFADRKGVPLEPEFNHVWLEFYLPGFGWVPMESNPDDLQEGGPYPLRFFMGLAWYHVEIGKGIKFEMMKNQGVPVNKEEVSIGNLAINHVRFTILEELPAL
;
A
#
# COMPACT_ATOMS: atom_id res chain seq x y z
N ILE A 1 -4.28 13.21 -15.94
CA ILE A 1 -4.85 11.83 -15.91
C ILE A 1 -5.57 11.56 -14.59
N VAL A 2 -4.92 11.18 -13.47
CA VAL A 2 -5.70 10.80 -12.24
C VAL A 2 -6.57 11.94 -11.70
N LEU A 3 -6.05 13.18 -11.69
CA LEU A 3 -6.79 14.37 -11.23
C LEU A 3 -8.01 14.68 -12.09
N GLU A 4 -7.90 14.47 -13.40
CA GLU A 4 -8.98 14.69 -14.36
C GLU A 4 -10.04 13.59 -14.26
N ARG A 5 -9.62 12.35 -13.99
CA ARG A 5 -10.51 11.21 -13.81
C ARG A 5 -11.25 11.25 -12.46
N GLY A 6 -10.70 11.93 -11.45
CA GLY A 6 -11.28 12.02 -10.10
C GLY A 6 -11.26 10.72 -9.28
N ILE A 7 -10.74 9.63 -9.84
CA ILE A 7 -10.60 8.32 -9.20
C ILE A 7 -9.29 7.65 -9.64
N GLY A 8 -8.66 6.90 -8.73
CA GLY A 8 -7.43 6.17 -9.01
C GLY A 8 -7.27 4.91 -8.16
N SER A 9 -6.28 4.12 -8.53
CA SER A 9 -5.74 3.02 -7.72
C SER A 9 -4.87 3.55 -6.56
N CYS A 10 -4.59 2.71 -5.57
CA CYS A 10 -3.70 3.04 -4.45
C CYS A 10 -2.34 3.60 -4.92
N GLY A 11 -1.74 3.02 -5.97
CA GLY A 11 -0.49 3.53 -6.55
C GLY A 11 -0.61 4.91 -7.19
N GLU A 12 -1.74 5.23 -7.82
CA GLU A 12 -1.97 6.55 -8.41
C GLU A 12 -2.21 7.62 -7.33
N TYR A 13 -2.92 7.29 -6.25
CA TYR A 13 -3.07 8.19 -5.09
C TYR A 13 -1.72 8.46 -4.43
N VAL A 14 -0.92 7.42 -4.17
CA VAL A 14 0.45 7.59 -3.64
C VAL A 14 1.29 8.47 -4.56
N GLY A 15 1.23 8.24 -5.88
CA GLY A 15 1.97 9.05 -6.85
C GLY A 15 1.61 10.54 -6.77
N LEU A 16 0.32 10.84 -6.68
CA LEU A 16 -0.18 12.21 -6.55
C LEU A 16 0.27 12.86 -5.23
N LEU A 17 0.11 12.17 -4.11
CA LEU A 17 0.48 12.69 -2.78
C LEU A 17 1.98 12.90 -2.65
N LEU A 18 2.81 11.99 -3.17
CA LEU A 18 4.26 12.15 -3.20
C LEU A 18 4.68 13.37 -4.04
N ALA A 19 4.03 13.60 -5.19
CA ALA A 19 4.31 14.76 -6.01
C ALA A 19 3.97 16.05 -5.26
N LEU A 20 2.79 16.12 -4.63
CA LEU A 20 2.36 17.28 -3.87
C LEU A 20 3.28 17.56 -2.66
N ALA A 21 3.61 16.53 -1.88
CA ALA A 21 4.51 16.65 -0.73
C ALA A 21 5.89 17.17 -1.14
N ARG A 22 6.48 16.61 -2.21
CA ARG A 22 7.79 17.04 -2.72
C ARG A 22 7.79 18.47 -3.25
N LEU A 23 6.71 18.88 -3.92
CA LEU A 23 6.54 20.28 -4.34
C LEU A 23 6.51 21.26 -3.17
N ASN A 24 6.10 20.81 -1.98
CA ASN A 24 6.08 21.59 -0.75
C ASN A 24 7.34 21.36 0.13
N GLY A 25 8.39 20.73 -0.38
CA GLY A 25 9.63 20.49 0.36
C GLY A 25 9.50 19.43 1.47
N ILE A 26 8.44 18.64 1.47
CA ILE A 26 8.24 17.56 2.44
C ILE A 26 8.96 16.31 1.93
N ALA A 27 9.92 15.81 2.71
CA ALA A 27 10.59 14.55 2.39
C ALA A 27 9.61 13.38 2.55
N CYS A 28 9.41 12.62 1.49
CA CYS A 28 8.45 11.51 1.47
C CYS A 28 8.87 10.39 0.51
N ARG A 29 8.46 9.16 0.81
CA ARG A 29 8.76 7.97 0.01
C ARG A 29 7.62 6.95 -0.01
N THR A 30 7.60 6.13 -1.05
CA THR A 30 6.70 4.97 -1.15
C THR A 30 7.06 3.94 -0.10
N VAL A 31 6.03 3.35 0.49
CA VAL A 31 6.11 2.17 1.35
C VAL A 31 5.01 1.22 0.93
N GLY A 32 5.32 -0.06 0.83
CA GLY A 32 4.24 -1.04 0.72
C GLY A 32 4.66 -2.32 0.04
N ARG A 33 3.84 -3.35 0.26
CA ARG A 33 3.62 -4.50 -0.65
C ARG A 33 2.24 -5.14 -0.44
N TYR A 34 1.81 -5.43 0.79
CA TYR A 34 0.54 -6.14 1.05
C TYR A 34 -0.24 -5.56 2.23
N LYS A 35 -1.58 -5.54 2.12
CA LYS A 35 -2.45 -5.47 3.30
C LYS A 35 -2.47 -6.84 3.99
N CYS A 36 -2.57 -6.83 5.33
CA CYS A 36 -2.67 -8.04 6.13
C CYS A 36 -3.94 -8.84 5.77
N PRO A 37 -4.04 -10.11 6.16
CA PRO A 37 -5.11 -11.01 5.78
C PRO A 37 -6.36 -10.72 6.63
N ALA A 38 -7.53 -11.19 6.18
CA ALA A 38 -8.80 -11.00 6.89
C ALA A 38 -8.83 -11.53 8.34
N PHE A 39 -7.89 -12.41 8.72
CA PHE A 39 -7.79 -13.04 10.05
C PHE A 39 -6.40 -12.83 10.68
N ALA A 40 -6.00 -11.57 10.85
CA ALA A 40 -4.69 -11.16 11.37
C ALA A 40 -4.44 -11.55 12.85
N ASP A 41 -5.44 -12.10 13.54
CA ASP A 41 -5.37 -12.63 14.91
C ASP A 41 -4.92 -14.10 14.97
N ARG A 42 -5.00 -14.84 13.85
CA ARG A 42 -4.67 -16.26 13.82
C ARG A 42 -3.16 -16.50 13.80
N LYS A 43 -2.65 -17.13 14.85
CA LYS A 43 -1.24 -17.54 14.98
C LYS A 43 -1.02 -18.95 14.46
N GLY A 44 0.16 -19.20 13.89
CA GLY A 44 0.62 -20.54 13.49
C GLY A 44 -0.06 -21.13 12.24
N VAL A 45 -0.87 -20.36 11.51
CA VAL A 45 -1.50 -20.80 10.25
C VAL A 45 -0.98 -19.95 9.07
N PRO A 46 -0.79 -20.54 7.87
CA PRO A 46 -0.49 -19.76 6.68
C PRO A 46 -1.65 -18.83 6.32
N LEU A 47 -1.33 -17.56 6.09
CA LEU A 47 -2.27 -16.53 5.69
C LEU A 47 -1.86 -15.96 4.33
N GLU A 48 -2.86 -15.64 3.52
CA GLU A 48 -2.69 -15.03 2.20
C GLU A 48 -3.08 -13.55 2.27
N PRO A 49 -2.32 -12.65 1.62
CA PRO A 49 -2.62 -11.23 1.63
C PRO A 49 -3.99 -10.97 1.00
N GLU A 50 -4.74 -10.04 1.57
CA GLU A 50 -6.05 -9.68 1.03
C GLU A 50 -5.90 -8.93 -0.30
N PHE A 51 -4.99 -7.95 -0.35
CA PHE A 51 -4.69 -7.17 -1.54
C PHE A 51 -3.21 -6.75 -1.59
N ASN A 52 -2.69 -6.58 -2.82
CA ASN A 52 -1.51 -5.76 -3.06
C ASN A 52 -1.81 -4.32 -2.66
N HIS A 53 -0.96 -3.71 -1.85
CA HIS A 53 -1.21 -2.36 -1.37
C HIS A 53 0.05 -1.53 -1.23
N VAL A 54 -0.10 -0.24 -1.48
CA VAL A 54 0.96 0.74 -1.34
C VAL A 54 0.44 1.98 -0.65
N TRP A 55 1.27 2.52 0.22
CA TRP A 55 1.07 3.74 0.97
C TRP A 55 2.33 4.60 0.88
N LEU A 56 2.42 5.65 1.69
CA LEU A 56 3.60 6.49 1.77
C LEU A 56 3.98 6.77 3.22
N GLU A 57 5.20 7.26 3.42
CA GLU A 57 5.59 7.92 4.67
C GLU A 57 6.25 9.25 4.36
N PHE A 58 6.09 10.19 5.28
CA PHE A 58 6.74 11.48 5.24
C PHE A 58 7.58 11.70 6.48
N TYR A 59 8.64 12.49 6.34
CA TYR A 59 9.52 12.82 7.44
C TYR A 59 8.99 14.03 8.20
N LEU A 60 8.79 13.87 9.51
CA LEU A 60 8.45 14.94 10.43
C LEU A 60 9.66 15.23 11.33
N PRO A 61 10.24 16.45 11.28
CA PRO A 61 11.36 16.82 12.15
C PRO A 61 11.04 16.57 13.63
N GLY A 62 11.94 15.88 14.33
CA GLY A 62 11.78 15.50 15.74
C GLY A 62 10.99 14.20 15.98
N PHE A 63 10.24 13.72 14.99
CA PHE A 63 9.44 12.47 15.11
C PHE A 63 9.95 11.36 14.19
N GLY A 64 10.62 11.70 13.09
CA GLY A 64 11.13 10.72 12.13
C GLY A 64 10.15 10.43 11.00
N TRP A 65 10.17 9.21 10.48
CA TRP A 65 9.28 8.79 9.40
C TRP A 65 7.90 8.41 9.96
N VAL A 66 6.88 9.10 9.49
CA VAL A 66 5.48 8.90 9.88
C VAL A 66 4.72 8.32 8.70
N PRO A 67 4.06 7.18 8.87
CA PRO A 67 3.44 6.49 7.75
C PRO A 67 2.01 7.05 7.55
N MET A 68 1.55 7.06 6.30
CA MET A 68 0.29 7.68 5.88
C MET A 68 -0.42 6.79 4.86
N GLU A 69 -1.67 6.43 5.17
CA GLU A 69 -2.54 5.75 4.21
C GLU A 69 -3.01 6.72 3.12
N SER A 70 -2.92 6.28 1.87
CA SER A 70 -3.27 7.05 0.69
C SER A 70 -4.70 6.80 0.22
N ASN A 71 -5.30 5.67 0.60
CA ASN A 71 -6.65 5.30 0.24
C ASN A 71 -7.38 4.66 1.44
N PRO A 72 -8.50 5.23 1.91
CA PRO A 72 -9.35 4.55 2.87
C PRO A 72 -10.14 3.45 2.14
N ASP A 73 -9.54 2.28 1.95
CA ASP A 73 -10.31 1.11 1.51
C ASP A 73 -11.32 0.73 2.60
N ASP A 74 -12.48 0.23 2.14
CA ASP A 74 -13.56 -0.34 2.96
C ASP A 74 -14.29 0.65 3.88
N LEU A 75 -14.55 1.87 3.39
CA LEU A 75 -15.40 2.89 4.04
C LEU A 75 -16.90 2.53 4.12
N GLN A 76 -17.30 1.26 3.97
CA GLN A 76 -18.71 0.91 4.14
C GLN A 76 -19.15 1.26 5.57
N GLU A 77 -20.29 1.94 5.68
CA GLU A 77 -20.92 2.27 6.95
C GLU A 77 -21.26 0.96 7.69
N GLY A 78 -20.65 0.73 8.85
CA GLY A 78 -20.77 -0.53 9.60
C GLY A 78 -19.79 -1.65 9.17
N GLY A 79 -18.86 -1.39 8.24
CA GLY A 79 -17.74 -2.29 7.94
C GLY A 79 -16.75 -2.40 9.12
N PRO A 80 -15.81 -3.36 9.11
CA PRO A 80 -14.92 -3.62 10.24
C PRO A 80 -13.96 -2.47 10.60
N TYR A 81 -13.84 -1.45 9.74
CA TYR A 81 -12.86 -0.36 9.89
C TYR A 81 -13.47 1.05 9.82
N PRO A 82 -14.51 1.37 10.60
CA PRO A 82 -15.28 2.62 10.48
C PRO A 82 -14.53 3.88 10.93
N LEU A 83 -13.31 3.74 11.44
CA LEU A 83 -12.44 4.83 11.92
C LEU A 83 -11.23 5.10 11.02
N ARG A 84 -11.14 4.49 9.82
CA ARG A 84 -10.09 4.85 8.86
C ARG A 84 -10.38 6.24 8.28
N PHE A 85 -9.74 7.26 8.83
CA PHE A 85 -9.67 8.57 8.20
C PHE A 85 -8.46 8.63 7.25
N PHE A 86 -8.53 9.49 6.24
CA PHE A 86 -7.40 9.86 5.39
C PHE A 86 -6.15 10.04 6.26
N MET A 87 -5.03 9.37 5.92
CA MET A 87 -3.78 9.24 6.70
C MET A 87 -3.67 8.06 7.67
N GLY A 88 -4.76 7.44 8.13
CA GLY A 88 -4.71 6.31 9.07
C GLY A 88 -4.36 4.97 8.41
N LEU A 89 -3.15 4.45 8.65
CA LEU A 89 -2.79 3.10 8.22
C LEU A 89 -3.54 2.03 8.98
N ALA A 90 -3.88 0.95 8.27
CA ALA A 90 -4.40 -0.25 8.90
C ALA A 90 -3.43 -0.72 10.01
N TRP A 91 -4.00 -1.10 11.16
CA TRP A 91 -3.23 -1.59 12.32
C TRP A 91 -2.32 -2.77 11.97
N TYR A 92 -2.70 -3.58 10.98
CA TYR A 92 -1.90 -4.67 10.46
C TYR A 92 -1.51 -4.40 9.01
N HIS A 93 -0.21 -4.31 8.74
CA HIS A 93 0.34 -4.17 7.39
C HIS A 93 1.69 -4.88 7.31
N VAL A 94 2.05 -5.34 6.10
CA VAL A 94 3.34 -5.99 5.87
C VAL A 94 4.20 -5.09 5.01
N GLU A 95 5.26 -4.56 5.62
CA GLU A 95 6.28 -3.80 4.92
C GLU A 95 7.38 -4.73 4.41
N ILE A 96 7.52 -4.85 3.09
CA ILE A 96 8.56 -5.67 2.46
C ILE A 96 9.55 -4.77 1.67
N GLY A 97 9.32 -3.46 1.61
CA GLY A 97 10.30 -2.55 1.04
C GLY A 97 9.94 -1.07 1.11
N LYS A 98 10.99 -0.25 1.14
CA LYS A 98 10.94 1.21 1.21
C LYS A 98 11.68 1.82 0.02
N GLY A 99 11.10 2.86 -0.58
CA GLY A 99 11.73 3.58 -1.69
C GLY A 99 11.89 2.78 -2.98
N ILE A 100 11.15 1.67 -3.10
CA ILE A 100 11.14 0.85 -4.32
C ILE A 100 10.25 1.55 -5.36
N LYS A 101 10.73 1.61 -6.60
CA LYS A 101 9.94 2.06 -7.74
C LYS A 101 9.15 0.87 -8.29
N PHE A 102 7.89 1.10 -8.64
CA PHE A 102 7.13 0.11 -9.39
C PHE A 102 7.81 -0.14 -10.73
N GLU A 103 8.11 -1.41 -11.02
CA GLU A 103 8.63 -1.79 -12.32
C GLU A 103 7.54 -1.70 -13.39
N MET A 104 7.93 -1.23 -14.57
CA MET A 104 7.08 -1.28 -15.75
C MET A 104 7.28 -2.62 -16.47
N MET A 105 6.19 -3.33 -16.70
CA MET A 105 6.21 -4.53 -17.53
C MET A 105 6.55 -4.16 -18.98
N LYS A 106 7.53 -4.88 -19.54
CA LYS A 106 7.93 -4.76 -20.94
C LYS A 106 7.86 -6.14 -21.60
N ASN A 107 7.36 -6.21 -22.82
CA ASN A 107 7.47 -7.37 -23.69
C ASN A 107 8.53 -7.07 -24.76
N GLN A 108 9.61 -7.85 -24.79
CA GLN A 108 10.74 -7.63 -25.71
C GLN A 108 11.26 -6.17 -25.74
N GLY A 109 11.26 -5.50 -24.58
CA GLY A 109 11.73 -4.12 -24.43
C GLY A 109 10.66 -3.04 -24.67
N VAL A 110 9.49 -3.40 -25.19
CA VAL A 110 8.36 -2.48 -25.41
C VAL A 110 7.42 -2.47 -24.20
N PRO A 111 7.02 -1.30 -23.65
CA PRO A 111 6.04 -1.24 -22.57
C PRO A 111 4.74 -1.97 -22.92
N VAL A 112 4.24 -2.79 -22.00
CA VAL A 112 2.97 -3.50 -22.19
C VAL A 112 1.81 -2.58 -21.83
N ASN A 113 0.76 -2.56 -22.66
CA ASN A 113 -0.48 -1.87 -22.33
C ASN A 113 -1.16 -2.59 -21.16
N LYS A 114 -1.30 -1.89 -20.03
CA LYS A 114 -1.89 -2.45 -18.80
C LYS A 114 -3.37 -2.79 -18.94
N GLU A 115 -4.06 -2.16 -19.90
CA GLU A 115 -5.48 -2.42 -20.20
C GLU A 115 -5.67 -3.73 -20.98
N GLU A 116 -4.66 -4.13 -21.75
CA GLU A 116 -4.65 -5.39 -22.51
C GLU A 116 -4.11 -6.55 -21.68
N VAL A 117 -3.03 -6.32 -20.91
CA VAL A 117 -2.39 -7.31 -20.06
C VAL A 117 -1.98 -6.66 -18.74
N SER A 118 -2.72 -6.97 -17.68
CA SER A 118 -2.37 -6.58 -16.31
C SER A 118 -1.38 -7.56 -15.72
N ILE A 119 -0.35 -7.03 -15.03
CA ILE A 119 0.57 -7.86 -14.24
C ILE A 119 -0.18 -8.66 -13.18
N GLY A 120 -1.33 -8.18 -12.68
CA GLY A 120 -2.16 -8.93 -11.74
C GLY A 120 -2.72 -10.24 -12.31
N ASN A 121 -2.92 -10.32 -13.63
CA ASN A 121 -3.39 -11.54 -14.30
C ASN A 121 -2.26 -12.55 -14.55
N LEU A 122 -1.00 -12.09 -14.53
CA LEU A 122 0.19 -12.90 -14.79
C LEU A 122 0.95 -13.24 -13.51
N ALA A 123 0.84 -12.39 -12.50
CA ALA A 123 1.49 -12.56 -11.21
C ALA A 123 0.63 -13.47 -10.36
N ILE A 124 1.07 -14.72 -10.25
CA ILE A 124 0.57 -15.61 -9.22
C ILE A 124 1.15 -15.14 -7.89
N ASN A 125 0.35 -14.41 -7.12
CA ASN A 125 0.80 -13.81 -5.88
C ASN A 125 0.73 -14.81 -4.72
N HIS A 126 1.67 -15.76 -4.69
CA HIS A 126 1.74 -16.84 -3.69
C HIS A 126 2.42 -16.42 -2.37
N VAL A 127 2.52 -15.12 -2.08
CA VAL A 127 3.11 -14.71 -0.80
C VAL A 127 2.21 -15.22 0.31
N ARG A 128 2.77 -16.06 1.17
CA ARG A 128 2.14 -16.53 2.40
C ARG A 128 3.00 -16.09 3.57
N PHE A 129 2.34 -15.69 4.64
CA PHE A 129 2.99 -15.37 5.89
C PHE A 129 2.28 -16.09 7.03
N THR A 130 3.04 -16.42 8.06
CA THR A 130 2.54 -17.05 9.28
C THR A 130 2.84 -16.12 10.43
N ILE A 131 1.80 -15.69 11.14
CA ILE A 131 1.98 -14.92 12.37
C ILE A 131 2.44 -15.88 13.46
N LEU A 132 3.65 -15.70 13.97
CA LEU A 132 4.21 -16.56 15.02
C LEU A 132 3.75 -16.07 16.39
N GLU A 133 4.02 -14.81 16.68
CA GLU A 133 3.70 -14.16 17.95
C GLU A 133 3.58 -12.65 17.77
N GLU A 134 3.01 -12.01 18.78
CA GLU A 134 2.96 -10.54 18.88
C GLU A 134 4.09 -10.12 19.83
N LEU A 135 4.82 -9.07 19.46
CA LEU A 135 5.84 -8.51 20.33
C LEU A 135 5.17 -7.77 21.50
N PRO A 136 5.79 -7.75 22.70
CA PRO A 136 5.28 -6.94 23.80
C PRO A 136 5.20 -5.47 23.39
N ALA A 137 4.23 -4.74 23.94
CA ALA A 137 4.14 -3.29 23.74
C ALA A 137 5.47 -2.62 24.14
N LEU A 138 5.97 -1.74 23.26
CA LEU A 138 7.15 -0.92 23.50
C LEU A 138 6.89 0.13 24.59
#